data_AF-A0AAJ1JIK2-F1
#
_entry.id   AF-A0AAJ1JIK2-F1
#
_cell.length_a   1.000
_cell.length_b   1.000
_cell.length_c   1.000
_cell.angle_alpha   90.00
_cell.angle_beta   90.00
_cell.angle_gamma   90.00
#
_symmetry.space_group_name_H-M   'P 1'
#
loop_
_entity.id
_entity.type
_entity.pdbx_description
1 polymer ?
#
loop_
_entity_poly.entity_id
_entity_poly.type
_entity_poly.pdbx_seq_one_letter_code
_entity_poly.pdbx_strand_id
1 'polypeptide(L)'
;MDIRHQYNEALNKLEADVNGGLRDLINIYCVAIDSFENDIVDSIVLYVIDMGNKDTCRYLEEILSVNKDPYLVKEFNEWIKEIKNKT
;
A
#
# COMPACT_ATOMS: atom_id res chain seq x y z
N MET A 1 -0.26 -18.02 5.07
CA MET A 1 -1.29 -17.01 4.71
C MET A 1 -1.20 -16.84 3.20
N ASP A 2 -2.29 -17.02 2.47
CA ASP A 2 -2.27 -16.92 1.01
C ASP A 2 -2.36 -15.44 0.60
N ILE A 3 -1.20 -14.84 0.33
CA ILE A 3 -1.05 -13.43 -0.05
C ILE A 3 -1.89 -13.11 -1.29
N ARG A 4 -1.98 -14.05 -2.24
CA ARG A 4 -2.71 -13.87 -3.50
C ARG A 4 -4.21 -13.84 -3.27
N HIS A 5 -4.72 -14.69 -2.38
CA HIS A 5 -6.13 -14.63 -1.98
C HIS A 5 -6.48 -13.26 -1.36
N GLN A 6 -5.67 -12.79 -0.41
CA GLN A 6 -5.89 -11.50 0.25
C GLN A 6 -5.78 -10.32 -0.69
N TYR A 7 -4.82 -10.37 -1.63
CA TYR A 7 -4.68 -9.38 -2.68
C TYR A 7 -5.95 -9.30 -3.52
N ASN A 8 -6.51 -10.43 -3.95
CA ASN A 8 -7.77 -10.45 -4.72
C ASN A 8 -8.95 -9.90 -3.91
N GLU A 9 -9.04 -10.22 -2.61
CA GLU A 9 -10.07 -9.64 -1.74
C GLU A 9 -9.91 -8.12 -1.60
N ALA A 10 -8.69 -7.62 -1.46
CA ALA A 10 -8.40 -6.19 -1.38
C ALA A 10 -8.75 -5.47 -2.69
N LEU A 11 -8.48 -6.09 -3.85
CA LEU A 11 -8.90 -5.56 -5.15
C LEU A 11 -10.43 -5.48 -5.27
N ASN A 12 -11.16 -6.52 -4.88
CA ASN A 12 -12.63 -6.48 -4.89
C ASN A 12 -13.17 -5.38 -3.98
N LYS A 13 -12.54 -5.16 -2.82
CA LYS A 13 -12.92 -4.11 -1.89
C LYS A 13 -12.63 -2.70 -2.44
N LEU A 14 -11.57 -2.54 -3.22
CA LEU A 14 -11.18 -1.27 -3.83
C LEU A 14 -12.30 -0.65 -4.68
N GLU A 15 -13.14 -1.48 -5.32
CA GLU A 15 -14.30 -1.04 -6.12
C GLU A 15 -15.42 -0.43 -5.26
N ALA A 16 -15.59 -0.92 -4.03
CA ALA A 16 -16.66 -0.50 -3.12
C ALA A 16 -16.21 0.57 -2.10
N ASP A 17 -14.95 0.49 -1.65
CA ASP A 17 -14.32 1.38 -0.69
C ASP A 17 -12.83 1.50 -1.03
N VAL A 18 -12.49 2.54 -1.80
CA VAL A 18 -11.11 2.81 -2.23
C VAL A 18 -10.17 2.90 -1.05
N ASN A 19 -10.54 3.62 0.01
CA ASN A 19 -9.66 3.82 1.16
C ASN A 19 -9.47 2.51 1.94
N GLY A 20 -10.53 1.73 2.12
CA GLY A 20 -10.47 0.42 2.74
C GLY A 20 -9.63 -0.58 1.94
N GLY A 21 -9.80 -0.63 0.62
CA GLY A 21 -9.03 -1.50 -0.28
C GLY A 21 -7.54 -1.11 -0.30
N LEU A 22 -7.23 0.19 -0.42
CA LEU A 22 -5.84 0.67 -0.39
C LEU A 22 -5.13 0.33 0.93
N ARG A 23 -5.83 0.44 2.08
CA ARG A 23 -5.26 0.03 3.37
C ARG A 23 -4.91 -1.45 3.40
N ASP A 24 -5.79 -2.30 2.89
CA ASP A 24 -5.56 -3.74 2.83
C ASP A 24 -4.38 -4.06 1.90
N LEU A 25 -4.29 -3.41 0.73
CA LEU A 25 -3.15 -3.53 -0.18
C LEU A 25 -1.82 -3.10 0.48
N ILE A 26 -1.79 -1.97 1.20
CA ILE A 26 -0.58 -1.50 1.91
C ILE A 26 -0.15 -2.51 3.00
N ASN A 27 -1.10 -3.09 3.73
CA ASN A 27 -0.78 -4.13 4.72
C ASN A 27 -0.22 -5.39 4.08
N ILE A 28 -0.78 -5.80 2.94
CA ILE A 28 -0.28 -6.92 2.14
C ILE A 28 1.14 -6.62 1.67
N TYR A 29 1.41 -5.41 1.16
CA TYR A 29 2.74 -4.98 0.73
C TYR A 29 3.77 -5.16 1.84
N CYS A 30 3.48 -4.71 3.06
CA CYS A 30 4.39 -4.84 4.21
C CYS A 30 4.79 -6.29 4.51
N VAL A 31 3.95 -7.27 4.18
CA VAL A 31 4.23 -8.71 4.37
C VAL A 31 4.87 -9.31 3.11
N ALA A 32 4.45 -8.86 1.94
CA ALA A 32 4.85 -9.42 0.65
C ALA A 32 6.26 -9.00 0.20
N ILE A 33 6.78 -7.86 0.69
CA ILE A 33 8.15 -7.39 0.35
C ILE A 33 9.25 -8.38 0.73
N ASP A 34 9.03 -9.19 1.77
CA ASP A 34 9.96 -10.23 2.22
C ASP A 34 9.67 -11.60 1.57
N SER A 35 8.79 -11.63 0.56
CA SER A 35 8.34 -12.84 -0.13
C SER A 35 8.79 -12.88 -1.60
N PHE A 36 8.48 -13.97 -2.31
CA PHE A 36 8.77 -14.11 -3.74
C PHE A 36 7.66 -13.55 -4.66
N GLU A 37 6.62 -12.91 -4.11
CA GLU A 37 5.45 -12.39 -4.85
C GLU A 37 5.70 -10.98 -5.43
N ASN A 38 6.76 -10.83 -6.23
CA ASN A 38 7.14 -9.53 -6.80
C ASN A 38 6.04 -8.91 -7.70
N ASP A 39 5.25 -9.75 -8.39
CA ASP A 39 4.12 -9.30 -9.22
C ASP A 39 3.04 -8.58 -8.39
N ILE A 40 2.78 -9.08 -7.17
CA ILE A 40 1.83 -8.48 -6.25
C ILE A 40 2.39 -7.18 -5.66
N VAL A 41 3.66 -7.20 -5.23
CA VAL A 41 4.36 -6.03 -4.65
C VAL A 41 4.35 -4.87 -5.65
N ASP A 42 4.80 -5.11 -6.88
CA ASP A 42 4.85 -4.10 -7.94
C ASP A 42 3.45 -3.55 -8.27
N SER A 43 2.44 -4.43 -8.31
CA SER A 43 1.06 -4.02 -8.58
C SER A 43 0.49 -3.13 -7.49
N ILE A 44 0.76 -3.41 -6.21
CA ILE A 44 0.24 -2.60 -5.10
C ILE A 44 0.76 -1.16 -5.19
N VAL A 45 2.04 -0.99 -5.54
CA VAL A 45 2.65 0.35 -5.71
C VAL A 45 1.84 1.18 -6.71
N LEU A 46 1.44 0.57 -7.84
CA LEU A 46 0.65 1.23 -8.87
C LEU A 46 -0.71 1.70 -8.33
N TYR A 47 -1.45 0.81 -7.64
CA TYR A 47 -2.76 1.18 -7.08
C TYR A 47 -2.66 2.27 -6.02
N VAL A 48 -1.68 2.17 -5.11
CA VAL A 48 -1.50 3.14 -4.02
C VAL A 48 -1.12 4.51 -4.56
N ILE A 49 -0.21 4.58 -5.53
CA ILE A 49 0.19 5.86 -6.12
C ILE A 49 -0.92 6.44 -6.98
N ASP A 50 -1.65 5.62 -7.76
CA ASP A 50 -2.68 6.10 -8.68
C ASP A 50 -3.96 6.57 -7.99
N MET A 51 -4.43 5.82 -7.00
CA MET A 51 -5.71 6.07 -6.32
C MET A 51 -5.52 6.69 -4.93
N GLY A 52 -4.29 6.83 -4.47
CA GLY A 52 -3.96 7.39 -3.17
C GLY A 52 -4.44 8.83 -3.00
N ASN A 53 -4.84 9.15 -1.78
CA ASN A 53 -5.31 10.49 -1.42
C ASN A 53 -4.78 10.88 -0.02
N LYS A 54 -5.34 11.96 0.55
CA LYS A 54 -4.96 12.45 1.88
C LYS A 54 -5.13 11.40 2.99
N ASP A 55 -6.16 10.56 2.93
CA ASP A 55 -6.37 9.50 3.92
C ASP A 55 -5.37 8.34 3.74
N THR A 56 -5.00 8.03 2.50
CA THR A 56 -3.89 7.10 2.20
C THR A 56 -2.58 7.61 2.77
N CYS A 57 -2.26 8.90 2.57
CA CYS A 57 -1.06 9.51 3.13
C CYS A 57 -1.04 9.44 4.67
N ARG A 58 -2.17 9.76 5.31
CA ARG A 58 -2.28 9.65 6.78
C ARG A 58 -2.03 8.22 7.25
N TYR A 59 -2.57 7.23 6.55
CA TYR A 59 -2.36 5.84 6.90
C TYR A 59 -0.91 5.37 6.72
N LEU A 60 -0.23 5.79 5.65
CA LEU A 60 1.20 5.55 5.47
C LEU A 60 2.02 6.19 6.61
N GLU A 61 1.70 7.43 6.98
CA GLU A 61 2.33 8.13 8.11
C GLU A 61 2.08 7.40 9.46
N GLU A 62 0.89 6.84 9.66
CA GLU A 62 0.57 5.99 10.82
C GLU A 62 1.44 4.72 10.85
N ILE A 63 1.61 4.02 9.71
CA ILE A 63 2.48 2.84 9.64
C ILE A 63 3.93 3.22 9.93
N LEU A 64 4.43 4.32 9.38
CA LEU A 64 5.80 4.80 9.63
C LEU A 64 6.04 5.21 11.09
N SER A 65 4.99 5.56 11.84
CA SER A 65 5.12 5.87 13.26
C SER A 65 5.41 4.64 14.12
N VAL A 66 5.04 3.45 13.65
CA VAL A 66 5.23 2.16 14.35
C VAL A 66 6.32 1.29 13.74
N ASN A 67 6.49 1.35 12.42
CA ASN A 67 7.44 0.54 11.67
C ASN A 67 8.71 1.33 11.36
N LYS A 68 9.87 0.76 11.75
CA LYS A 68 11.20 1.37 11.57
C LYS A 68 12.04 0.66 10.52
N ASP A 69 11.45 -0.22 9.73
CA ASP A 69 12.13 -0.85 8.62
C ASP A 69 12.65 0.24 7.63
N PRO A 70 13.97 0.33 7.39
CA PRO A 70 14.53 1.41 6.56
C PRO A 70 14.04 1.39 5.11
N TYR A 71 13.70 0.21 4.58
CA TYR A 71 13.21 0.07 3.22
C TYR A 71 11.78 0.60 3.12
N LEU A 72 10.88 0.18 4.01
CA LEU A 72 9.51 0.71 4.06
C LEU A 72 9.47 2.22 4.35
N VAL A 73 10.35 2.71 5.22
CA VAL A 73 10.49 4.16 5.46
C VAL A 73 10.84 4.90 4.18
N LYS A 74 11.79 4.39 3.39
CA LYS A 74 12.16 5.01 2.11
C LYS A 74 10.99 4.97 1.13
N GLU A 75 10.43 3.79 0.89
CA GLU A 75 9.35 3.59 -0.09
C GLU A 75 8.10 4.42 0.23
N PHE A 76 7.60 4.36 1.46
CA PHE A 76 6.36 5.06 1.80
C PHE A 76 6.52 6.58 1.79
N ASN A 77 7.71 7.11 2.10
CA ASN A 77 7.96 8.54 1.93
C ASN A 77 7.95 8.95 0.45
N GLU A 78 8.48 8.10 -0.45
CA GLU A 78 8.39 8.32 -1.90
C GLU A 78 6.93 8.30 -2.36
N TRP A 79 6.13 7.32 -1.92
CA TRP A 79 4.72 7.23 -2.28
C TRP A 79 3.90 8.42 -1.77
N ILE A 80 4.11 8.83 -0.51
CA ILE A 80 3.45 10.01 0.08
C ILE A 80 3.76 11.26 -0.76
N LYS A 81 5.01 11.42 -1.21
CA LYS A 81 5.41 12.54 -2.05
C LYS A 81 4.70 12.49 -3.41
N GLU A 82 4.66 11.34 -4.07
CA GLU A 82 3.97 11.17 -5.35
C GLU A 82 2.47 11.45 -5.23
N ILE A 83 1.81 10.94 -4.20
CA ILE A 83 0.38 11.19 -3.94
C ILE A 83 0.14 12.69 -3.71
N LYS A 84 0.95 13.34 -2.85
CA LYS A 84 0.82 14.78 -2.57
C LYS A 84 1.08 15.65 -3.80
N ASN A 85 1.91 15.22 -4.75
CA ASN A 85 2.14 15.96 -5.99
C ASN A 85 0.96 15.88 -6.97
N LYS A 86 0.10 14.86 -6.84
CA LYS A 86 -1.10 14.69 -7.68
C LYS A 86 -2.31 15.47 -7.19
N THR A 87 -2.32 15.87 -5.91
CA THR A 87 -3.50 16.45 -5.23
C THR A 87 -3.31 17.93 -4.93
#